data_AF-A0AAU3W661-F1
#
_entry.id   AF-A0AAU3W661-F1
#
_cell.length_a   1.000
_cell.length_b   1.000
_cell.length_c   1.000
_cell.angle_alpha   90.00
_cell.angle_beta   90.00
_cell.angle_gamma   90.00
#
_symmetry.space_group_name_H-M   'P 1'
#
loop_
_entity.id
_entity.type
_entity.pdbx_description
1 polymer ?
#
loop_
_entity_poly.entity_id
_entity_poly.type
_entity_poly.pdbx_seq_one_letter_code
_entity_poly.pdbx_strand_id
1 'polypeptide(L)'
;MRRSLCLTVLFGMAVAMASAGAVAAADDLCGDTFKERLQCWSKSIDKGAVHVTLDSQVQFDGSVRDRQDRRNAESTVWNKRDNLVVEVPAGAWTGEGGTVLLLLAKTGWVAENAQIAKLPPEAVKDLQSVNACPKTLKNPKDLCTRLATGPLPGSELIAANPGTYRPLHAYSIAAEDGNRNGNGNGHGPSSPPASTKPPSSSPPGDTTSHKGFDAATQILAGLCVVLVLLLAALLFLIRRSSRAVGTLSRRALAAPGVGAVPVAAARTHAPDETTTRLRVTPTPRYGRRVGNVPGPARSAVVRTELHPQGYVELDRVLYRAVWAEPGRPPPAPGGLVDVTDARERDSDVLYAFPPTTGRHAKGTRP
;
A
#
# COMPACT_ATOMS: atom_id res chain seq x y z
N MET A 1 8.60 -41.71 -47.56
CA MET A 1 7.84 -41.35 -46.34
C MET A 1 8.59 -41.83 -45.11
N ARG A 2 9.21 -40.95 -44.32
CA ARG A 2 9.54 -41.13 -42.89
C ARG A 2 10.06 -39.79 -42.39
N ARG A 3 9.20 -39.08 -41.65
CA ARG A 3 9.32 -37.66 -41.30
C ARG A 3 10.00 -37.49 -39.95
N SER A 4 11.11 -36.78 -39.98
CA SER A 4 11.63 -35.77 -39.03
C SER A 4 11.00 -35.75 -37.63
N LEU A 5 11.73 -36.34 -36.68
CA LEU A 5 11.61 -36.23 -35.23
C LEU A 5 12.86 -35.48 -34.74
N CYS A 6 12.84 -34.14 -34.60
CA CYS A 6 13.97 -33.40 -33.99
C CYS A 6 13.71 -31.92 -33.63
N LEU A 7 12.48 -31.49 -33.31
CA LEU A 7 12.21 -30.05 -33.11
C LEU A 7 11.30 -29.71 -31.90
N THR A 8 11.53 -30.34 -30.74
CA THR A 8 10.81 -30.01 -29.49
C THR A 8 11.71 -30.10 -28.25
N VAL A 9 12.80 -29.32 -28.19
CA VAL A 9 13.63 -29.22 -26.95
C VAL A 9 14.00 -27.77 -26.54
N LEU A 10 13.66 -26.72 -27.30
CA LEU A 10 14.09 -25.34 -26.99
C LEU A 10 12.94 -24.35 -26.69
N PHE A 11 11.99 -24.72 -25.83
CA PHE A 11 10.98 -23.79 -25.30
C PHE A 11 10.73 -24.08 -23.82
N GLY A 12 11.73 -23.84 -22.97
CA GLY A 12 11.64 -24.16 -21.56
C GLY A 12 12.59 -23.38 -20.68
N MET A 13 12.74 -22.06 -20.87
CA MET A 13 13.47 -21.21 -19.92
C MET A 13 13.23 -19.70 -20.16
N ALA A 14 11.99 -19.22 -20.03
CA ALA A 14 11.73 -17.77 -20.13
C ALA A 14 10.53 -17.27 -19.30
N VAL A 15 10.20 -17.90 -18.17
CA VAL A 15 9.15 -17.39 -17.26
C VAL A 15 9.65 -17.48 -15.82
N ALA A 16 10.32 -16.43 -15.36
CA ALA A 16 10.39 -16.05 -13.93
C ALA A 16 11.20 -14.75 -13.75
N MET A 17 10.82 -13.68 -14.43
CA MET A 17 11.15 -12.33 -13.97
C MET A 17 9.87 -11.49 -13.97
N ALA A 18 8.91 -11.92 -13.14
CA ALA A 18 7.89 -11.00 -12.66
C ALA A 18 8.62 -10.03 -11.73
N SER A 19 8.85 -8.81 -12.21
CA SER A 19 9.39 -7.71 -11.43
C SER A 19 8.59 -7.59 -10.14
N ALA A 20 9.22 -7.84 -9.00
CA ALA A 20 8.71 -7.42 -7.71
C ALA A 20 8.43 -5.92 -7.83
N GLY A 21 7.15 -5.54 -7.80
CA GLY A 21 6.76 -4.14 -7.83
C GLY A 21 7.41 -3.46 -6.65
N ALA A 22 8.41 -2.62 -6.90
CA ALA A 22 8.99 -1.78 -5.87
C ALA A 22 7.86 -0.89 -5.35
N VAL A 23 7.47 -1.11 -4.10
CA VAL A 23 6.70 -0.13 -3.33
C VAL A 23 7.69 0.97 -2.99
N ALA A 24 7.91 1.88 -3.94
CA ALA A 24 8.70 3.07 -3.71
C ALA A 24 7.91 3.92 -2.70
N ALA A 25 8.41 4.03 -1.47
CA ALA A 25 8.03 5.11 -0.58
C ALA A 25 8.38 6.41 -1.33
N ALA A 26 7.35 7.17 -1.71
CA ALA A 26 7.47 8.23 -2.69
C ALA A 26 8.20 9.49 -2.19
N ASP A 27 8.64 9.49 -0.93
CA ASP A 27 9.12 10.70 -0.27
C ASP A 27 10.60 11.02 -0.55
N ASP A 28 11.46 10.02 -0.83
CA ASP A 28 12.90 10.27 -1.01
C ASP A 28 13.32 10.60 -2.47
N LEU A 29 12.43 10.50 -3.46
CA LEU A 29 12.80 10.65 -4.88
C LEU A 29 12.09 11.79 -5.61
N CYS A 30 11.12 12.43 -4.98
CA CYS A 30 10.21 13.33 -5.67
C CYS A 30 10.52 14.82 -5.46
N GLY A 31 11.80 15.22 -5.41
CA GLY A 31 12.19 16.64 -5.31
C GLY A 31 11.70 17.36 -4.04
N ASP A 32 12.16 18.59 -3.87
CA ASP A 32 11.93 19.35 -2.63
C ASP A 32 10.71 20.28 -2.73
N THR A 33 10.34 20.67 -3.96
CA THR A 33 9.21 21.58 -4.20
C THR A 33 7.89 20.83 -4.37
N PHE A 34 6.77 21.49 -4.08
CA PHE A 34 5.44 20.95 -4.27
C PHE A 34 5.15 20.59 -5.73
N LYS A 35 5.60 21.42 -6.68
CA LYS A 35 5.49 21.13 -8.12
C LYS A 35 6.19 19.83 -8.48
N GLU A 36 7.44 19.65 -8.05
CA GLU A 36 8.23 18.46 -8.37
C GLU A 36 7.60 17.21 -7.76
N ARG A 37 7.17 17.30 -6.50
CA ARG A 37 6.45 16.21 -5.80
C ARG A 37 5.18 15.82 -6.54
N LEU A 38 4.37 16.80 -6.90
CA LEU A 38 3.11 16.57 -7.59
C LEU A 38 3.32 15.99 -9.00
N GLN A 39 4.32 16.46 -9.75
CA GLN A 39 4.69 15.91 -11.06
C GLN A 39 5.24 14.48 -10.95
N CYS A 40 5.98 14.18 -9.89
CA CYS A 40 6.48 12.85 -9.61
C CYS A 40 5.31 11.89 -9.35
N TRP A 41 4.41 12.24 -8.43
CA TRP A 41 3.22 11.45 -8.12
C TRP A 41 2.29 11.31 -9.33
N SER A 42 2.10 12.36 -10.14
CA SER A 42 1.27 12.29 -11.35
C SER A 42 1.83 11.32 -12.40
N LYS A 43 3.14 11.04 -12.41
CA LYS A 43 3.74 10.01 -13.28
C LYS A 43 3.57 8.60 -12.70
N SER A 44 3.56 8.48 -11.37
CA SER A 44 3.44 7.19 -10.67
C SER A 44 1.99 6.71 -10.56
N ILE A 45 1.02 7.63 -10.49
CA ILE A 45 -0.41 7.33 -10.35
C ILE A 45 -0.99 6.54 -11.54
N ASP A 46 -0.30 6.60 -12.68
CA ASP A 46 -0.63 5.85 -13.89
C ASP A 46 -0.26 4.37 -13.79
N LYS A 47 0.69 4.06 -12.91
CA LYS A 47 1.25 2.70 -12.73
C LYS A 47 0.56 1.94 -11.62
N GLY A 48 -0.20 2.61 -10.75
CA GLY A 48 -0.88 1.99 -9.63
C GLY A 48 -1.29 3.00 -8.56
N ALA A 49 -1.71 2.48 -7.41
CA ALA A 49 -2.03 3.30 -6.26
C ALA A 49 -0.76 3.95 -5.68
N VAL A 50 -0.84 5.25 -5.40
CA VAL A 50 0.18 6.05 -4.74
C VAL A 50 -0.34 6.38 -3.35
N HIS A 51 0.43 5.98 -2.34
CA HIS A 51 0.19 6.31 -0.95
C HIS A 51 1.13 7.42 -0.52
N VAL A 52 0.60 8.51 0.04
CA VAL A 52 1.37 9.67 0.51
C VAL A 52 1.06 9.91 1.97
N THR A 53 2.07 9.87 2.82
CA THR A 53 1.94 10.19 4.25
C THR A 53 2.42 11.62 4.50
N LEU A 54 1.54 12.49 4.99
CA LEU A 54 1.83 13.88 5.32
C LEU A 54 2.30 13.99 6.78
N ASP A 55 3.50 13.49 7.07
CA ASP A 55 4.13 13.55 8.39
C ASP A 55 4.70 14.94 8.73
N SER A 56 4.87 15.78 7.71
CA SER A 56 5.49 17.09 7.76
C SER A 56 4.75 18.09 6.87
N GLN A 57 4.97 19.37 7.16
CA GLN A 57 4.31 20.45 6.43
C GLN A 57 4.77 20.48 4.97
N VAL A 58 3.82 20.38 4.04
CA VAL A 58 4.08 20.56 2.61
C VAL A 58 3.70 22.00 2.22
N GLN A 59 4.69 22.78 1.80
CA GLN A 59 4.53 24.15 1.33
C GLN A 59 3.73 24.16 0.01
N PHE A 60 2.94 25.21 -0.26
CA PHE A 60 2.34 25.42 -1.58
C PHE A 60 3.23 26.37 -2.40
N ASP A 61 4.40 25.88 -2.80
CA ASP A 61 5.41 26.68 -3.49
C ASP A 61 5.37 26.52 -5.03
N GLY A 62 6.30 27.19 -5.69
CA GLY A 62 6.42 27.25 -7.16
C GLY A 62 6.29 28.67 -7.69
N SER A 63 7.07 29.00 -8.72
CA SER A 63 7.01 30.33 -9.34
C SER A 63 5.72 30.53 -10.13
N VAL A 64 5.40 31.78 -10.48
CA VAL A 64 4.27 32.08 -11.39
C VAL A 64 4.42 31.36 -12.73
N ARG A 65 5.66 31.14 -13.18
CA ARG A 65 5.96 30.38 -14.41
C ARG A 65 5.63 28.90 -14.25
N ASP A 66 5.81 28.36 -13.05
CA ASP A 66 5.53 26.96 -12.70
C ASP A 66 4.05 26.67 -12.49
N ARG A 67 3.21 27.70 -12.33
CA ARG A 67 1.78 27.55 -12.04
C ARG A 67 1.06 26.70 -13.08
N GLN A 68 1.39 26.86 -14.36
CA GLN A 68 0.74 26.08 -15.42
C GLN A 68 1.10 24.59 -15.34
N ASP A 69 2.37 24.29 -15.12
CA ASP A 69 2.85 22.91 -14.98
C ASP A 69 2.24 22.23 -13.75
N ARG A 70 2.17 22.96 -12.64
CA ARG A 70 1.52 22.50 -11.41
C ARG A 70 0.06 22.18 -11.67
N ARG A 71 -0.71 23.09 -12.28
CA ARG A 71 -2.12 22.84 -12.64
C ARG A 71 -2.31 21.64 -13.55
N ASN A 72 -1.41 21.41 -14.50
CA ASN A 72 -1.46 20.23 -15.36
C ASN A 72 -1.27 18.94 -14.54
N ALA A 73 -0.36 18.96 -13.56
CA ALA A 73 -0.16 17.84 -12.64
C ALA A 73 -1.36 17.65 -11.70
N GLU A 74 -1.91 18.73 -11.12
CA GLU A 74 -3.14 18.70 -10.31
C GLU A 74 -4.31 18.09 -11.08
N SER A 75 -4.51 18.51 -12.33
CA SER A 75 -5.54 17.95 -13.21
C SER A 75 -5.33 16.45 -13.46
N THR A 76 -4.08 16.03 -13.70
CA THR A 76 -3.74 14.62 -13.89
C THR A 76 -4.05 13.79 -12.65
N VAL A 77 -3.64 14.27 -11.48
CA VAL A 77 -3.90 13.63 -10.19
C VAL A 77 -5.40 13.58 -9.91
N TRP A 78 -6.13 14.67 -10.12
CA TRP A 78 -7.59 14.74 -9.93
C TRP A 78 -8.33 13.74 -10.79
N ASN A 79 -7.98 13.62 -12.07
CA ASN A 79 -8.59 12.65 -12.99
C ASN A 79 -8.30 11.19 -12.60
N LYS A 80 -7.25 10.95 -11.80
CA LYS A 80 -6.82 9.62 -11.34
C LYS A 80 -6.87 9.49 -9.82
N ARG A 81 -7.69 10.30 -9.16
CA ARG A 81 -7.74 10.42 -7.70
C ARG A 81 -8.12 9.13 -6.96
N ASP A 82 -8.71 8.16 -7.65
CA ASP A 82 -8.99 6.82 -7.14
C ASP A 82 -7.70 6.04 -6.81
N ASN A 83 -6.58 6.43 -7.40
CA ASN A 83 -5.26 5.86 -7.19
C ASN A 83 -4.42 6.71 -6.22
N LEU A 84 -4.91 7.83 -5.71
CA LEU A 84 -4.18 8.61 -4.70
C LEU A 84 -4.84 8.40 -3.34
N VAL A 85 -4.04 7.96 -2.37
CA VAL A 85 -4.46 7.90 -0.98
C VAL A 85 -3.52 8.71 -0.12
N VAL A 86 -4.09 9.62 0.67
CA VAL A 86 -3.36 10.54 1.53
C VAL A 86 -3.60 10.18 2.99
N GLU A 87 -2.54 9.94 3.73
CA GLU A 87 -2.56 9.71 5.18
C GLU A 87 -2.03 10.95 5.90
N VAL A 88 -2.72 11.39 6.96
CA VAL A 88 -2.31 12.49 7.83
C VAL A 88 -2.22 11.98 9.26
N PRO A 89 -1.00 11.73 9.78
CA PRO A 89 -0.80 11.19 11.12
C PRO A 89 -1.28 12.11 12.24
N ALA A 90 -1.37 11.55 13.44
CA ALA A 90 -1.76 12.28 14.65
C ALA A 90 -0.79 13.43 14.97
N GLY A 91 -1.34 14.62 15.24
CA GLY A 91 -0.56 15.82 15.54
C GLY A 91 0.20 16.43 14.36
N ALA A 92 0.14 15.83 13.16
CA ALA A 92 0.77 16.38 11.98
C ALA A 92 0.04 17.65 11.49
N TRP A 93 0.80 18.55 10.85
CA TRP A 93 0.25 19.72 10.17
C TRP A 93 0.53 19.59 8.67
N THR A 94 -0.52 19.52 7.86
CA THR A 94 -0.43 19.28 6.41
C THR A 94 0.34 20.36 5.64
N GLY A 95 0.27 21.61 6.09
CA GLY A 95 0.66 22.75 5.25
C GLY A 95 -0.28 22.99 4.07
N GLU A 96 -0.07 24.11 3.39
CA GLU A 96 -0.94 24.55 2.29
C GLU A 96 -0.94 23.54 1.13
N GLY A 97 0.23 23.02 0.74
CA GLY A 97 0.36 22.02 -0.31
C GLY A 97 -0.18 20.64 0.10
N GLY A 98 -0.02 20.28 1.37
CA GLY A 98 -0.59 19.03 1.90
C GLY A 98 -2.12 19.06 1.92
N THR A 99 -2.71 20.21 2.25
CA THR A 99 -4.16 20.41 2.14
C THR A 99 -4.63 20.28 0.68
N VAL A 100 -3.88 20.81 -0.29
CA VAL A 100 -4.20 20.63 -1.71
C VAL A 100 -4.18 19.15 -2.11
N LEU A 101 -3.18 18.38 -1.69
CA LEU A 101 -3.13 16.93 -1.97
C LEU A 101 -4.30 16.18 -1.37
N LEU A 102 -4.66 16.53 -0.14
CA LEU A 102 -5.77 15.92 0.57
C LEU A 102 -7.11 16.16 -0.15
N LEU A 103 -7.29 17.31 -0.78
CA LEU A 103 -8.47 17.63 -1.59
C LEU A 103 -8.44 16.99 -2.98
N LEU A 104 -7.25 16.75 -3.54
CA LEU A 104 -7.10 16.06 -4.81
C LEU A 104 -7.36 14.56 -4.69
N ALA A 105 -7.09 13.96 -3.53
CA ALA A 105 -7.34 12.55 -3.26
C ALA A 105 -8.84 12.25 -3.12
N LYS A 106 -9.28 11.07 -3.59
CA LYS A 106 -10.67 10.61 -3.36
C LYS A 106 -10.86 10.01 -1.97
N THR A 107 -9.80 9.45 -1.41
CA THR A 107 -9.82 8.82 -0.10
C THR A 107 -8.62 9.30 0.70
N GLY A 108 -8.85 9.59 1.98
CA GLY A 108 -7.76 9.89 2.89
C GLY A 108 -8.02 9.35 4.29
N TRP A 109 -6.93 9.06 5.00
CA TRP A 109 -6.96 8.72 6.43
C TRP A 109 -6.39 9.89 7.20
N VAL A 110 -7.17 10.42 8.13
CA VAL A 110 -6.78 11.62 8.86
C VAL A 110 -6.96 11.35 10.33
N ALA A 111 -5.93 11.59 11.13
CA ALA A 111 -6.05 11.52 12.58
C ALA A 111 -6.92 12.69 13.07
N GLU A 112 -7.75 12.45 14.09
CA GLU A 112 -8.70 13.45 14.58
C GLU A 112 -8.04 14.74 15.09
N ASN A 113 -6.83 14.62 15.65
CA ASN A 113 -6.03 15.73 16.16
C ASN A 113 -5.01 16.29 15.14
N ALA A 114 -5.05 15.84 13.89
CA ALA A 114 -4.24 16.44 12.83
C ALA A 114 -4.72 17.88 12.54
N GLN A 115 -3.82 18.74 12.08
CA GLN A 115 -4.11 20.13 11.70
C GLN A 115 -4.08 20.27 10.18
N ILE A 116 -5.22 20.60 9.58
CA ILE A 116 -5.36 20.80 8.14
C ILE A 116 -5.21 22.29 7.86
N ALA A 117 -4.14 22.67 7.17
CA ALA A 117 -3.84 24.07 6.89
C ALA A 117 -4.92 24.73 6.02
N LYS A 118 -5.04 26.05 6.15
CA LYS A 118 -5.85 26.89 5.28
C LYS A 118 -5.37 26.77 3.81
N LEU A 119 -6.30 26.82 2.86
CA LEU A 119 -5.96 26.96 1.44
C LEU A 119 -5.60 28.42 1.11
N PRO A 120 -4.45 28.67 0.47
CA PRO A 120 -4.13 30.00 -0.01
C PRO A 120 -5.05 30.37 -1.20
N PRO A 121 -5.33 31.66 -1.42
CA PRO A 121 -6.26 32.10 -2.48
C PRO A 121 -5.88 31.62 -3.89
N GLU A 122 -4.59 31.49 -4.19
CA GLU A 122 -4.12 30.91 -5.45
C GLU A 122 -4.45 29.42 -5.58
N ALA A 123 -4.30 28.63 -4.52
CA ALA A 123 -4.62 27.20 -4.54
C ALA A 123 -6.11 26.98 -4.76
N VAL A 124 -6.97 27.82 -4.16
CA VAL A 124 -8.42 27.79 -4.41
C VAL A 124 -8.72 27.97 -5.90
N LYS A 125 -8.09 28.97 -6.55
CA LYS A 125 -8.30 29.22 -7.98
C LYS A 125 -7.81 28.07 -8.85
N ASP A 126 -6.65 27.52 -8.52
CA ASP A 126 -6.07 26.37 -9.23
C ASP A 126 -6.98 25.13 -9.08
N LEU A 127 -7.45 24.81 -7.86
CA LEU A 127 -8.40 23.73 -7.60
C LEU A 127 -9.77 23.92 -8.26
N GLN A 128 -10.28 25.15 -8.34
CA GLN A 128 -11.50 25.46 -9.10
C GLN A 128 -11.33 25.21 -10.60
N SER A 129 -10.14 25.49 -11.14
CA SER A 129 -9.85 25.30 -12.57
C SER A 129 -9.85 23.83 -12.98
N VAL A 130 -9.52 22.92 -12.05
CA VAL A 130 -9.55 21.47 -12.26
C VAL A 130 -10.85 20.81 -11.76
N ASN A 131 -11.84 21.60 -11.32
CA ASN A 131 -13.11 21.15 -10.73
C ASN A 131 -12.96 20.33 -9.43
N ALA A 132 -11.84 20.48 -8.72
CA ALA A 132 -11.67 19.90 -7.38
C ALA A 132 -12.42 20.72 -6.30
N CYS A 133 -12.61 22.01 -6.55
CA CYS A 133 -13.43 22.89 -5.72
C CYS A 133 -14.58 23.51 -6.54
N PRO A 134 -15.72 23.86 -5.91
CA PRO A 134 -16.79 24.56 -6.59
C PRO A 134 -16.34 25.95 -7.05
N LYS A 135 -16.81 26.37 -8.23
CA LYS A 135 -16.49 27.68 -8.82
C LYS A 135 -16.83 28.87 -7.92
N THR A 136 -17.77 28.70 -7.00
CA THR A 136 -18.17 29.72 -6.03
C THR A 136 -18.12 29.15 -4.61
N LEU A 137 -17.38 29.81 -3.72
CA LEU A 137 -17.27 29.44 -2.31
C LEU A 137 -18.41 30.06 -1.47
N LYS A 138 -19.66 29.82 -1.86
CA LYS A 138 -20.84 30.39 -1.18
C LYS A 138 -21.42 29.45 -0.13
N ASN A 139 -21.16 28.16 -0.24
CA ASN A 139 -21.73 27.16 0.67
C ASN A 139 -20.79 26.97 1.87
N PRO A 140 -21.12 27.44 3.08
CA PRO A 140 -20.24 27.27 4.24
C PRO A 140 -20.06 25.81 4.66
N LYS A 141 -20.90 24.88 4.17
CA LYS A 141 -20.74 23.44 4.40
C LYS A 141 -19.75 22.78 3.44
N ASP A 142 -19.42 23.44 2.33
CA ASP A 142 -18.45 22.93 1.37
C ASP A 142 -17.04 22.99 1.95
N LEU A 143 -16.27 21.91 1.76
CA LEU A 143 -14.96 21.77 2.38
C LEU A 143 -13.96 22.81 1.85
N CYS A 144 -13.95 23.10 0.55
CA CYS A 144 -13.08 24.13 0.01
C CYS A 144 -13.42 25.50 0.57
N THR A 145 -14.71 25.79 0.79
CA THR A 145 -15.16 27.06 1.39
C THR A 145 -14.66 27.20 2.83
N ARG A 146 -14.72 26.14 3.63
CA ARG A 146 -14.21 26.13 5.01
C ARG A 146 -12.70 26.30 5.06
N LEU A 147 -11.96 25.52 4.27
CA LEU A 147 -10.49 25.58 4.21
C LEU A 147 -9.97 26.88 3.59
N ALA A 148 -10.73 27.53 2.72
CA ALA A 148 -10.40 28.88 2.24
C ALA A 148 -10.58 29.96 3.33
N THR A 149 -11.42 29.71 4.32
CA THR A 149 -11.68 30.64 5.43
C THR A 149 -10.61 30.49 6.51
N GLY A 150 -10.25 29.26 6.89
CA GLY A 150 -9.26 28.99 7.92
C GLY A 150 -8.82 27.52 7.99
N PRO A 151 -7.83 27.20 8.85
CA PRO A 151 -7.45 25.82 9.11
C PRO A 151 -8.60 25.04 9.77
N LEU A 152 -8.57 23.71 9.65
CA LEU A 152 -9.54 22.80 10.26
C LEU A 152 -8.83 21.68 11.01
N PRO A 153 -9.32 21.24 12.17
CA PRO A 153 -8.84 20.01 12.79
C PRO A 153 -9.32 18.79 11.97
N GLY A 154 -8.57 17.69 12.07
CA GLY A 154 -8.88 16.45 11.38
C GLY A 154 -10.28 15.91 11.70
N SER A 155 -10.73 16.03 12.95
CA SER A 155 -12.08 15.64 13.38
C SER A 155 -13.18 16.39 12.62
N GLU A 156 -13.03 17.70 12.42
CA GLU A 156 -13.98 18.51 11.66
C GLU A 156 -13.96 18.20 10.15
N LEU A 157 -12.79 17.85 9.60
CA LEU A 157 -12.64 17.38 8.23
C LEU A 157 -13.40 16.06 8.01
N ILE A 158 -13.19 15.09 8.91
CA ILE A 158 -13.85 13.78 8.87
C ILE A 158 -15.37 13.95 9.00
N ALA A 159 -15.82 14.76 9.95
CA ALA A 159 -17.26 15.02 10.15
C ALA A 159 -17.91 15.69 8.93
N ALA A 160 -17.17 16.56 8.22
CA ALA A 160 -17.68 17.25 7.03
C ALA A 160 -17.83 16.31 5.81
N ASN A 161 -16.99 15.28 5.71
CA ASN A 161 -16.94 14.38 4.54
C ASN A 161 -16.59 12.93 4.94
N PRO A 162 -17.48 12.24 5.68
CA PRO A 162 -17.21 10.88 6.18
C PRO A 162 -17.08 9.81 5.07
N GLY A 163 -17.54 10.10 3.85
CA GLY A 163 -17.36 9.23 2.69
C GLY A 163 -15.98 9.31 2.05
N THR A 164 -15.29 10.44 2.22
CA THR A 164 -13.97 10.74 1.63
C THR A 164 -12.86 10.50 2.64
N TYR A 165 -13.04 11.02 3.87
CA TYR A 165 -12.04 10.95 4.92
C TYR A 165 -12.47 10.01 6.03
N ARG A 166 -11.56 9.12 6.41
CA ARG A 166 -11.75 8.17 7.51
C ARG A 166 -10.86 8.53 8.69
N PRO A 167 -11.34 8.33 9.93
CA PRO A 167 -10.48 8.46 11.08
C PRO A 167 -9.31 7.48 10.96
N LEU A 168 -8.10 8.01 11.08
CA LEU A 168 -6.91 7.20 11.26
C LEU A 168 -6.95 6.66 12.69
N HIS A 169 -7.52 5.47 12.86
CA HIS A 169 -7.41 4.76 14.12
C HIS A 169 -5.96 4.29 14.26
N ALA A 170 -5.15 5.08 14.95
CA ALA A 170 -3.89 4.59 15.50
C ALA A 170 -4.24 3.44 16.45
N TYR A 171 -4.11 2.21 15.98
CA TYR A 171 -3.97 1.06 16.85
C TYR A 171 -2.58 1.17 17.48
N SER A 172 -2.45 2.04 18.50
CA SER A 172 -1.35 1.96 19.43
C SER A 172 -1.55 0.69 20.24
N ILE A 173 -0.86 -0.38 19.84
CA ILE A 173 -0.62 -1.48 20.77
C ILE A 173 0.35 -0.90 21.77
N ALA A 174 -0.16 -0.46 22.93
CA ALA A 174 0.68 -0.16 24.08
C ALA A 174 1.58 -1.37 24.27
N ALA A 175 2.89 -1.21 24.07
CA ALA A 175 3.82 -2.17 24.60
C ALA A 175 3.52 -2.22 26.10
N GLU A 176 3.10 -3.37 26.62
CA GLU A 176 3.03 -3.54 28.06
C GLU A 176 4.41 -3.15 28.59
N ASP A 177 4.46 -2.04 29.33
CA ASP A 177 5.65 -1.64 30.05
C ASP A 177 5.98 -2.81 30.96
N GLY A 178 6.98 -3.59 30.54
CA GLY A 178 7.55 -4.65 31.33
C GLY A 178 8.02 -4.02 32.61
N ASN A 179 7.21 -4.21 33.65
CA ASN A 179 7.42 -3.88 35.05
C ASN A 179 8.90 -3.98 35.42
N ARG A 180 9.62 -2.87 35.27
CA ARG A 180 11.00 -2.72 35.72
C ARG A 180 10.95 -2.02 37.06
N ASN A 181 10.56 -2.79 38.08
CA ASN A 181 10.93 -2.51 39.46
C ASN A 181 12.45 -2.31 39.50
N GLY A 182 12.86 -1.06 39.72
CA GLY A 182 14.26 -0.65 39.63
C GLY A 182 14.47 0.75 40.19
N ASN A 183 14.19 0.89 41.48
CA ASN A 183 14.59 1.95 42.40
C ASN A 183 15.84 2.75 41.94
N GLY A 184 15.73 4.08 41.82
CA GLY A 184 16.87 4.94 41.51
C GLY A 184 16.55 6.43 41.59
N ASN A 185 16.71 6.99 42.78
CA ASN A 185 16.62 8.42 43.10
C ASN A 185 17.62 9.28 42.31
N GLY A 186 17.20 10.48 41.89
CA GLY A 186 18.07 11.60 41.50
C GLY A 186 17.35 12.60 40.59
N HIS A 187 16.59 13.57 41.13
CA HIS A 187 17.01 14.94 41.41
C HIS A 187 17.84 15.63 40.30
N GLY A 188 17.24 16.66 39.67
CA GLY A 188 17.96 17.74 39.00
C GLY A 188 17.20 18.43 37.86
N PRO A 189 16.71 19.66 38.04
CA PRO A 189 16.14 20.48 36.96
C PRO A 189 17.23 21.39 36.36
N SER A 190 17.31 21.48 35.03
CA SER A 190 18.05 22.58 34.38
C SER A 190 17.61 22.81 32.94
N SER A 191 17.15 24.04 32.75
CA SER A 191 16.79 24.90 31.62
C SER A 191 17.50 24.73 30.25
N PRO A 192 16.97 25.37 29.18
CA PRO A 192 17.39 25.17 27.78
C PRO A 192 18.42 26.21 27.30
N PRO A 193 19.10 25.95 26.17
CA PRO A 193 19.57 27.01 25.28
C PRO A 193 19.08 26.76 23.84
N ALA A 194 18.41 27.71 23.19
CA ALA A 194 18.91 28.94 22.58
C ALA A 194 19.16 28.78 21.06
N SER A 195 18.47 29.64 20.31
CA SER A 195 18.52 29.82 18.86
C SER A 195 19.93 30.01 18.30
N THR A 196 20.18 29.48 17.10
CA THR A 196 21.20 30.04 16.20
C THR A 196 20.75 29.91 14.73
N LYS A 197 20.70 31.07 14.06
CA LYS A 197 20.40 31.32 12.64
C LYS A 197 21.62 30.92 11.76
N PRO A 198 21.46 30.69 10.44
CA PRO A 198 22.45 30.02 9.59
C PRO A 198 23.36 31.00 8.83
N PRO A 199 24.49 30.54 8.28
CA PRO A 199 25.19 31.25 7.23
C PRO A 199 24.80 30.74 5.83
N SER A 200 24.45 31.73 5.02
CA SER A 200 24.38 31.76 3.57
C SER A 200 25.76 31.55 2.93
N SER A 201 25.82 30.75 1.86
CA SER A 201 26.83 30.91 0.80
C SER A 201 26.38 30.22 -0.49
N SER A 202 26.07 31.03 -1.51
CA SER A 202 25.99 30.61 -2.91
C SER A 202 27.36 30.76 -3.58
N PRO A 203 27.69 29.93 -4.58
CA PRO A 203 28.62 30.30 -5.64
C PRO A 203 27.99 30.22 -7.06
N PRO A 204 28.65 30.82 -8.07
CA PRO A 204 28.04 31.26 -9.32
C PRO A 204 27.95 30.15 -10.37
N GLY A 205 27.13 30.41 -11.38
CA GLY A 205 26.84 29.47 -12.46
C GLY A 205 27.97 29.25 -13.45
N ASP A 206 27.76 28.26 -14.30
CA ASP A 206 28.38 28.18 -15.61
C ASP A 206 27.41 27.57 -16.62
N THR A 207 27.24 28.29 -17.72
CA THR A 207 26.48 27.90 -18.90
C THR A 207 27.42 27.22 -19.88
N THR A 208 27.26 25.92 -20.13
CA THR A 208 27.78 25.29 -21.35
C THR A 208 26.72 24.40 -21.97
N SER A 209 26.23 24.90 -23.10
CA SER A 209 25.40 24.20 -24.08
C SER A 209 26.19 23.06 -24.71
N HIS A 210 25.76 21.82 -24.49
CA HIS A 210 26.16 20.67 -25.31
C HIS A 210 24.91 20.01 -25.88
N LYS A 211 24.64 20.28 -27.16
CA LYS A 211 23.76 19.46 -28.00
C LYS A 211 24.48 18.13 -28.29
N GLY A 212 24.39 17.19 -27.37
CA GLY A 212 24.67 15.78 -27.65
C GLY A 212 23.34 15.04 -27.71
N PHE A 213 22.97 14.54 -28.88
CA PHE A 213 21.87 13.56 -28.97
C PHE A 213 22.30 12.32 -28.18
N ASP A 214 21.67 12.17 -27.02
CA ASP A 214 22.05 11.21 -25.98
C ASP A 214 21.96 9.78 -26.51
N ALA A 215 23.06 9.02 -26.42
CA ALA A 215 23.13 7.62 -26.86
C ALA A 215 22.03 6.75 -26.22
N ALA A 216 21.56 7.15 -25.03
CA ALA A 216 20.41 6.57 -24.36
C ALA A 216 19.12 6.60 -25.20
N THR A 217 18.90 7.67 -25.98
CA THR A 217 17.71 7.81 -26.84
C THR A 217 17.77 6.86 -28.03
N GLN A 218 18.97 6.61 -28.58
CA GLN A 218 19.16 5.66 -29.67
C GLN A 218 18.98 4.21 -29.20
N ILE A 219 19.46 3.89 -27.99
CA ILE A 219 19.26 2.56 -27.38
C ILE A 219 17.77 2.31 -27.14
N LEU A 220 17.04 3.30 -26.60
CA LEU A 220 15.60 3.19 -26.35
C LEU A 220 14.80 2.97 -27.66
N ALA A 221 15.14 3.72 -28.72
CA ALA A 221 14.52 3.55 -30.03
C ALA A 221 14.76 2.14 -30.61
N GLY A 222 15.99 1.61 -30.49
CA GLY A 222 16.32 0.25 -30.90
C GLY A 222 15.51 -0.81 -30.14
N LEU A 223 15.37 -0.64 -28.82
CA LEU A 223 14.58 -1.54 -27.96
C LEU A 223 13.09 -1.53 -28.33
N CYS A 224 12.53 -0.37 -28.65
CA CYS A 224 11.14 -0.26 -29.12
C CYS A 224 10.91 -1.02 -30.43
N VAL A 225 11.83 -0.94 -31.39
CA VAL A 225 11.70 -1.66 -32.68
C VAL A 225 11.75 -3.17 -32.47
N VAL A 226 12.67 -3.67 -31.62
CA VAL A 226 12.78 -5.10 -31.29
C VAL A 226 11.50 -5.60 -30.60
N LEU A 227 10.93 -4.83 -29.68
CA LEU A 227 9.68 -5.17 -29.00
C LEU A 227 8.51 -5.32 -29.99
N VAL A 228 8.36 -4.39 -30.93
CA VAL A 228 7.30 -4.44 -31.94
C VAL A 228 7.45 -5.66 -32.85
N LEU A 229 8.68 -6.03 -33.23
CA LEU A 229 8.95 -7.24 -34.01
C LEU A 229 8.60 -8.52 -33.24
N LEU A 230 8.91 -8.59 -31.94
CA LEU A 230 8.56 -9.73 -31.09
C LEU A 230 7.04 -9.86 -30.92
N LEU A 231 6.32 -8.76 -30.71
CA LEU A 231 4.87 -8.76 -30.62
C LEU A 231 4.22 -9.19 -31.94
N ALA A 232 4.72 -8.71 -33.09
CA ALA A 232 4.24 -9.13 -34.40
C ALA A 232 4.47 -10.63 -34.64
N ALA A 233 5.64 -11.16 -34.28
CA ALA A 233 5.94 -12.59 -34.37
C ALA A 233 5.04 -13.44 -33.45
N LEU A 234 4.80 -12.99 -32.22
CA LEU A 234 3.89 -13.65 -31.27
C LEU A 234 2.46 -13.70 -31.83
N LEU A 235 1.93 -12.58 -32.32
CA LEU A 235 0.60 -12.51 -32.93
C LEU A 235 0.50 -13.40 -34.17
N PHE A 236 1.57 -13.49 -34.97
CA PHE A 236 1.63 -14.40 -36.11
C PHE A 236 1.56 -15.87 -35.66
N LEU A 237 2.29 -16.25 -34.60
CA LEU A 237 2.24 -17.61 -34.05
C LEU A 237 0.86 -17.95 -33.47
N ILE A 238 0.21 -17.01 -32.76
CA ILE A 238 -1.15 -17.20 -32.23
C ILE A 238 -2.16 -17.35 -33.37
N ARG A 239 -2.06 -16.52 -34.42
CA ARG A 239 -2.92 -16.65 -35.62
C ARG A 239 -2.69 -17.95 -36.38
N ARG A 240 -1.46 -18.46 -36.37
CA ARG A 240 -1.12 -19.73 -37.02
C ARG A 240 -1.61 -20.94 -36.23
N SER A 241 -1.51 -20.91 -34.89
CA SER A 241 -1.97 -22.01 -34.03
C SER A 241 -3.50 -22.07 -33.91
N SER A 242 -4.18 -20.93 -33.95
CA SER A 242 -5.66 -20.88 -33.90
C SER A 242 -6.34 -21.43 -35.16
N ARG A 243 -5.62 -21.69 -36.24
CA ARG A 243 -6.16 -22.41 -37.43
C ARG A 243 -6.08 -23.93 -37.32
N ALA A 244 -5.48 -24.48 -36.26
CA ALA A 244 -5.29 -25.93 -36.11
C ALA A 244 -6.25 -26.60 -35.09
N VAL A 245 -7.11 -25.84 -34.40
CA VAL A 245 -8.05 -26.38 -33.39
C VAL A 245 -9.49 -26.24 -33.90
N GLY A 246 -9.75 -26.86 -35.05
CA GLY A 246 -11.08 -27.15 -35.52
C GLY A 246 -11.30 -28.66 -35.40
N THR A 247 -12.37 -29.05 -34.73
CA THR A 247 -12.83 -30.44 -34.53
C THR A 247 -12.09 -31.21 -33.43
N LEU A 248 -12.68 -31.30 -32.25
CA LEU A 248 -13.05 -32.58 -31.61
C LEU A 248 -13.66 -32.35 -30.21
N SER A 249 -14.71 -33.13 -29.95
CA SER A 249 -15.21 -33.52 -28.62
C SER A 249 -16.04 -32.52 -27.81
N ARG A 250 -17.29 -32.33 -28.24
CA ARG A 250 -18.42 -32.36 -27.28
C ARG A 250 -18.85 -33.81 -27.08
N ARG A 251 -18.41 -34.44 -25.99
CA ARG A 251 -19.10 -35.60 -25.41
C ARG A 251 -19.54 -35.21 -24.01
N ALA A 252 -20.84 -34.97 -23.88
CA ALA A 252 -21.52 -34.80 -22.62
C ALA A 252 -21.55 -36.14 -21.88
N LEU A 253 -21.02 -36.17 -20.67
CA LEU A 253 -21.16 -37.28 -19.74
C LEU A 253 -22.26 -36.91 -18.73
N ALA A 254 -23.35 -37.68 -18.78
CA ALA A 254 -24.37 -37.75 -17.76
C ALA A 254 -23.80 -38.47 -16.52
N ALA A 255 -24.14 -38.00 -15.32
CA ALA A 255 -23.89 -38.70 -14.07
C ALA A 255 -25.23 -39.08 -13.41
N PRO A 256 -25.44 -40.36 -13.02
CA PRO A 256 -26.61 -40.81 -12.28
C PRO A 256 -26.43 -40.63 -10.77
N GLY A 257 -27.55 -40.62 -10.05
CA GLY A 257 -27.68 -40.16 -8.66
C GLY A 257 -27.11 -41.07 -7.56
N VAL A 258 -27.21 -40.55 -6.33
CA VAL A 258 -26.91 -41.26 -5.08
C VAL A 258 -28.07 -41.00 -4.12
N GLY A 259 -28.65 -42.10 -3.63
CA GLY A 259 -29.87 -42.14 -2.85
C GLY A 259 -29.73 -41.77 -1.38
N ALA A 260 -30.90 -41.48 -0.81
CA ALA A 260 -31.19 -41.47 0.62
C ALA A 260 -31.21 -42.89 1.20
N VAL A 261 -30.83 -43.09 2.47
CA VAL A 261 -31.58 -43.75 3.59
C VAL A 261 -30.83 -43.45 4.95
N PRO A 262 -31.29 -43.86 6.17
CA PRO A 262 -31.99 -43.01 7.16
C PRO A 262 -31.31 -42.88 8.54
N VAL A 263 -32.01 -42.15 9.42
CA VAL A 263 -31.83 -41.98 10.87
C VAL A 263 -32.45 -43.14 11.68
N ALA A 264 -31.74 -43.65 12.71
CA ALA A 264 -32.25 -44.25 13.97
C ALA A 264 -31.03 -44.80 14.77
N ALA A 265 -30.66 -44.37 15.98
CA ALA A 265 -31.29 -44.45 17.31
C ALA A 265 -30.56 -45.44 18.25
N ALA A 266 -29.90 -44.86 19.27
CA ALA A 266 -29.72 -45.25 20.68
C ALA A 266 -29.50 -46.72 21.15
N ARG A 267 -28.49 -46.90 22.03
CA ARG A 267 -28.48 -47.68 23.32
C ARG A 267 -27.09 -47.55 24.00
N THR A 268 -26.92 -46.81 25.10
CA THR A 268 -27.05 -47.13 26.56
C THR A 268 -25.82 -47.79 27.23
N HIS A 269 -25.26 -47.08 28.24
CA HIS A 269 -24.68 -47.52 29.55
C HIS A 269 -23.52 -48.54 29.58
N ALA A 270 -22.45 -48.48 30.40
CA ALA A 270 -21.98 -47.73 31.59
C ALA A 270 -20.47 -48.15 31.84
N PRO A 271 -19.85 -48.02 33.04
CA PRO A 271 -19.47 -46.86 33.87
C PRO A 271 -17.94 -46.73 34.14
N ASP A 272 -17.57 -45.64 34.80
CA ASP A 272 -16.42 -45.37 35.69
C ASP A 272 -15.01 -45.93 35.36
N GLU A 273 -14.11 -45.02 34.98
CA GLU A 273 -12.70 -45.13 35.36
C GLU A 273 -12.19 -43.77 35.89
N THR A 274 -12.00 -43.74 37.21
CA THR A 274 -11.48 -42.62 37.98
C THR A 274 -9.96 -42.56 37.84
N THR A 275 -9.46 -41.78 36.90
CA THR A 275 -8.07 -41.30 36.92
C THR A 275 -8.05 -39.78 36.77
N THR A 276 -8.24 -39.11 37.91
CA THR A 276 -7.93 -37.69 38.10
C THR A 276 -6.42 -37.50 38.08
N ARG A 277 -5.81 -37.60 36.90
CA ARG A 277 -4.52 -36.93 36.66
C ARG A 277 -4.81 -35.44 36.58
N LEU A 278 -4.07 -34.64 37.34
CA LEU A 278 -3.93 -33.19 37.09
C LEU A 278 -3.54 -33.00 35.61
N ARG A 279 -4.53 -32.80 34.74
CA ARG A 279 -4.30 -32.16 33.46
C ARG A 279 -4.08 -30.70 33.78
N VAL A 280 -2.82 -30.32 33.85
CA VAL A 280 -2.40 -28.95 33.52
C VAL A 280 -3.14 -28.61 32.23
N THR A 281 -4.08 -27.67 32.30
CA THR A 281 -4.84 -27.22 31.14
C THR A 281 -3.83 -26.84 30.07
N PRO A 282 -3.75 -27.53 28.92
CA PRO A 282 -2.80 -27.15 27.88
C PRO A 282 -3.14 -25.72 27.49
N THR A 283 -2.21 -24.78 27.70
CA THR A 283 -2.34 -23.43 27.15
C THR A 283 -2.71 -23.54 25.67
N PRO A 284 -3.81 -22.92 25.23
CA PRO A 284 -4.22 -22.98 23.83
C PRO A 284 -3.06 -22.53 22.95
N ARG A 285 -2.61 -23.40 22.04
CA ARG A 285 -1.54 -23.11 21.10
C ARG A 285 -2.17 -22.56 19.84
N TYR A 286 -1.96 -21.28 19.57
CA TYR A 286 -2.68 -20.60 18.51
C TYR A 286 -2.08 -20.76 17.11
N GLY A 287 -0.92 -21.39 16.99
CA GLY A 287 -0.19 -21.47 15.73
C GLY A 287 0.97 -22.45 15.73
N ARG A 288 1.72 -22.44 14.62
CA ARG A 288 2.96 -23.23 14.45
C ARG A 288 4.15 -22.31 14.72
N ARG A 289 5.11 -22.74 15.54
CA ARG A 289 6.35 -21.99 15.74
C ARG A 289 7.18 -22.05 14.46
N VAL A 290 7.23 -20.96 13.72
CA VAL A 290 8.11 -20.78 12.58
C VAL A 290 9.34 -20.02 13.08
N GLY A 291 10.56 -20.44 12.72
CA GLY A 291 11.80 -19.80 13.18
C GLY A 291 11.94 -18.34 12.74
N ASN A 292 13.05 -17.69 13.09
CA ASN A 292 13.31 -16.27 12.77
C ASN A 292 12.99 -15.93 11.30
N VAL A 293 12.20 -14.88 11.13
CA VAL A 293 11.61 -14.40 9.87
C VAL A 293 12.72 -13.95 8.89
N PRO A 294 12.94 -14.64 7.75
CA PRO A 294 14.04 -14.30 6.84
C PRO A 294 13.66 -13.36 5.68
N GLY A 295 12.42 -12.90 5.56
CA GLY A 295 11.91 -12.27 4.33
C GLY A 295 11.36 -10.85 4.48
N PRO A 296 11.25 -10.10 3.36
CA PRO A 296 10.47 -8.87 3.31
C PRO A 296 9.00 -9.19 3.67
N ALA A 297 8.51 -8.57 4.73
CA ALA A 297 7.13 -8.70 5.16
C ALA A 297 6.22 -7.78 4.33
N ARG A 298 5.07 -8.30 3.91
CA ARG A 298 4.02 -7.52 3.22
C ARG A 298 2.80 -7.42 4.13
N SER A 299 2.10 -6.30 4.11
CA SER A 299 0.86 -6.16 4.91
C SER A 299 -0.32 -6.81 4.17
N ALA A 300 -1.15 -7.55 4.89
CA ALA A 300 -2.34 -8.22 4.38
C ALA A 300 -3.51 -8.09 5.35
N VAL A 301 -4.74 -8.20 4.82
CA VAL A 301 -5.97 -8.15 5.62
C VAL A 301 -6.48 -9.56 5.88
N VAL A 302 -6.74 -9.91 7.13
CA VAL A 302 -7.33 -11.20 7.51
C VAL A 302 -8.76 -11.27 6.95
N ARG A 303 -9.08 -12.32 6.19
CA ARG A 303 -10.44 -12.55 5.65
C ARG A 303 -11.20 -13.65 6.36
N THR A 304 -10.49 -14.63 6.90
CA THR A 304 -11.05 -15.66 7.77
C THR A 304 -10.18 -15.82 9.01
N GLU A 305 -10.73 -16.35 10.09
CA GLU A 305 -9.96 -16.64 11.31
C GLU A 305 -8.72 -17.47 10.99
N LEU A 306 -7.57 -17.09 11.54
CA LEU A 306 -6.27 -17.75 11.28
C LEU A 306 -5.93 -18.74 12.40
N HIS A 307 -6.62 -19.89 12.46
CA HIS A 307 -6.44 -20.82 13.59
C HIS A 307 -6.48 -22.32 13.22
N PRO A 308 -5.31 -22.97 13.02
CA PRO A 308 -3.99 -22.37 12.79
C PRO A 308 -3.85 -21.82 11.36
N GLN A 309 -4.83 -22.09 10.49
CA GLN A 309 -4.87 -21.68 9.10
C GLN A 309 -6.11 -20.86 8.81
N GLY A 310 -6.01 -20.00 7.81
CA GLY A 310 -7.14 -19.29 7.23
C GLY A 310 -6.70 -18.56 5.97
N TYR A 311 -7.38 -17.47 5.64
CA TYR A 311 -7.15 -16.70 4.43
C TYR A 311 -6.86 -15.24 4.75
N VAL A 312 -5.90 -14.70 4.02
CA VAL A 312 -5.53 -13.28 4.03
C VAL A 312 -5.67 -12.74 2.62
N GLU A 313 -6.04 -11.48 2.51
CA GLU A 313 -6.04 -10.76 1.25
C GLU A 313 -4.77 -9.92 1.16
N LEU A 314 -3.96 -10.23 0.15
CA LEU A 314 -2.78 -9.48 -0.23
C LEU A 314 -2.96 -9.04 -1.68
N ASP A 315 -2.81 -7.75 -1.97
CA ASP A 315 -2.98 -7.19 -3.32
C ASP A 315 -4.29 -7.60 -4.02
N ARG A 316 -5.40 -7.66 -3.24
CA ARG A 316 -6.74 -8.10 -3.68
C ARG A 316 -6.84 -9.56 -4.11
N VAL A 317 -5.81 -10.36 -3.83
CA VAL A 317 -5.81 -11.81 -4.06
C VAL A 317 -5.86 -12.53 -2.72
N LEU A 318 -6.70 -13.56 -2.65
CA LEU A 318 -6.88 -14.35 -1.45
C LEU A 318 -5.79 -15.43 -1.38
N TYR A 319 -4.98 -15.42 -0.33
CA TYR A 319 -3.93 -16.40 -0.09
C TYR A 319 -4.23 -17.21 1.17
N ARG A 320 -3.87 -18.49 1.15
CA ARG A 320 -3.90 -19.34 2.34
C ARG A 320 -2.74 -18.91 3.25
N ALA A 321 -3.01 -18.72 4.53
CA ALA A 321 -2.00 -18.32 5.50
C ALA A 321 -2.10 -19.13 6.79
N VAL A 322 -0.94 -19.33 7.43
CA VAL A 322 -0.80 -19.98 8.74
C VAL A 322 -0.38 -18.92 9.77
N TRP A 323 -1.04 -18.89 10.92
CA TRP A 323 -0.60 -18.06 12.03
C TRP A 323 0.71 -18.59 12.63
N ALA A 324 1.75 -17.79 12.57
CA ALA A 324 3.11 -18.19 12.89
C ALA A 324 3.52 -17.91 14.35
N GLU A 325 2.64 -17.31 15.16
CA GLU A 325 2.94 -16.92 16.54
C GLU A 325 2.06 -17.66 17.58
N PRO A 326 2.48 -18.84 18.06
CA PRO A 326 1.64 -19.68 18.91
C PRO A 326 1.29 -19.09 20.27
N GLY A 327 2.08 -18.12 20.75
CA GLY A 327 1.89 -17.48 22.06
C GLY A 327 0.90 -16.31 22.05
N ARG A 328 0.39 -15.93 20.88
CA ARG A 328 -0.53 -14.80 20.71
C ARG A 328 -1.73 -15.23 19.86
N PRO A 329 -2.96 -14.81 20.18
CA PRO A 329 -4.09 -15.06 19.29
C PRO A 329 -3.95 -14.28 17.98
N PRO A 330 -4.38 -14.84 16.84
CA PRO A 330 -4.45 -14.12 15.57
C PRO A 330 -5.46 -12.96 15.66
N PRO A 331 -5.29 -11.90 14.85
CA PRO A 331 -6.32 -10.89 14.67
C PRO A 331 -7.63 -11.49 14.11
N ALA A 332 -8.76 -10.89 14.47
CA ALA A 332 -10.07 -11.23 13.89
C ALA A 332 -10.12 -10.88 12.39
N PRO A 333 -11.06 -11.47 11.62
CA PRO A 333 -11.33 -11.06 10.25
C PRO A 333 -11.51 -9.52 10.12
N GLY A 334 -10.83 -8.92 9.15
CA GLY A 334 -10.71 -7.48 8.96
C GLY A 334 -9.44 -6.87 9.57
N GLY A 335 -8.74 -7.59 10.47
CA GLY A 335 -7.48 -7.16 11.06
C GLY A 335 -6.31 -7.21 10.07
N LEU A 336 -5.25 -6.45 10.36
CA LEU A 336 -4.00 -6.46 9.58
C LEU A 336 -3.00 -7.47 10.15
N VAL A 337 -2.26 -8.10 9.26
CA VAL A 337 -1.15 -9.00 9.56
C VAL A 337 0.01 -8.75 8.61
N ASP A 338 1.21 -9.11 9.05
CA ASP A 338 2.39 -9.14 8.19
C ASP A 338 2.56 -10.55 7.65
N VAL A 339 2.70 -10.68 6.32
CA VAL A 339 2.84 -11.97 5.65
C VAL A 339 4.21 -12.13 5.01
N THR A 340 4.78 -13.31 5.15
CA THR A 340 5.97 -13.74 4.42
C THR A 340 5.70 -15.04 3.68
N ASP A 341 6.46 -15.28 2.61
CA ASP A 341 6.40 -16.56 1.90
C ASP A 341 6.85 -17.71 2.81
N ALA A 342 6.32 -18.91 2.56
CA ALA A 342 6.79 -20.10 3.24
C ALA A 342 8.25 -20.40 2.91
N ARG A 343 8.97 -20.98 3.88
CA ARG A 343 10.34 -21.46 3.70
C ARG A 343 10.42 -22.63 2.72
N GLU A 344 9.33 -23.39 2.63
CA GLU A 344 9.14 -24.49 1.68
C GLU A 344 8.80 -23.86 0.32
N ARG A 345 9.74 -23.96 -0.65
CA ARG A 345 9.65 -23.27 -1.96
C ARG A 345 8.40 -23.58 -2.78
N ASP A 346 7.72 -24.69 -2.50
CA ASP A 346 6.55 -25.16 -3.25
C ASP A 346 5.24 -25.04 -2.45
N SER A 347 5.25 -24.31 -1.34
CA SER A 347 4.05 -24.14 -0.51
C SER A 347 3.34 -22.85 -0.86
N ASP A 348 2.11 -22.96 -1.39
CA ASP A 348 1.19 -21.83 -1.64
C ASP A 348 0.65 -21.19 -0.33
N VAL A 349 1.36 -21.36 0.79
CA VAL A 349 0.94 -20.96 2.12
C VAL A 349 1.83 -19.84 2.61
N LEU A 350 1.23 -18.73 2.97
CA LEU A 350 1.92 -17.62 3.61
C LEU A 350 2.02 -17.87 5.13
N TYR A 351 3.06 -17.33 5.76
CA TYR A 351 3.12 -17.22 7.22
C TYR A 351 2.67 -15.83 7.63
N ALA A 352 1.62 -15.77 8.45
CA ALA A 352 1.09 -14.54 9.01
C ALA A 352 1.64 -14.32 10.42
N PHE A 353 2.14 -13.11 10.64
CA PHE A 353 2.69 -12.61 11.89
C PHE A 353 1.85 -11.42 12.37
N PRO A 354 1.88 -11.08 13.67
CA PRO A 354 1.30 -9.82 14.10
C PRO A 354 1.99 -8.66 13.37
N PRO A 355 1.25 -7.57 13.11
CA PRO A 355 1.80 -6.40 12.44
C PRO A 355 2.98 -5.85 13.26
N THR A 356 4.13 -5.69 12.61
CA THR A 356 5.33 -5.19 13.24
C THR A 356 5.16 -3.69 13.52
N THR A 357 4.80 -3.33 14.75
CA THR A 357 4.73 -1.93 15.18
C THR A 357 6.10 -1.28 14.99
N GLY A 358 6.21 -0.37 14.01
CA GLY A 358 7.40 0.48 13.82
C GLY A 358 8.28 0.20 12.59
N ARG A 359 8.03 -0.83 11.76
CA ARG A 359 8.74 -0.95 10.46
C ARG A 359 8.20 -0.02 9.38
N HIS A 360 6.99 0.50 9.54
CA HIS A 360 6.49 1.60 8.71
C HIS A 360 7.01 2.98 9.13
N ALA A 361 7.78 3.08 10.23
CA ALA A 361 8.23 4.36 10.80
C ALA A 361 9.76 4.49 10.98
N LYS A 362 10.58 3.54 10.49
CA LYS A 362 12.02 3.56 10.77
C LYS A 362 12.92 3.01 9.65
N GLY A 363 12.92 3.71 8.53
CA GLY A 363 14.12 4.05 7.76
C GLY A 363 13.83 5.47 7.27
N THR A 364 14.47 6.53 7.76
CA THR A 364 15.89 6.84 7.56
C THR A 364 16.34 7.92 8.57
N ARG A 365 17.44 7.70 9.32
CA ARG A 365 18.56 8.65 9.57
C ARG A 365 19.40 8.27 10.81
N PRO A 366 20.68 8.70 10.88
CA PRO A 366 21.48 9.44 9.89
C PRO A 366 22.27 8.54 8.95
#